data_AF-A0A3B9JJ87-F1
#
_entry.id   AF-A0A3B9JJ87-F1
#
_cell.length_a   1.000
_cell.length_b   1.000
_cell.length_c   1.000
_cell.angle_alpha   90.00
_cell.angle_beta   90.00
_cell.angle_gamma   90.00
#
_symmetry.space_group_name_H-M   'P 1'
#
loop_
_entity.id
_entity.type
_entity.pdbx_description
1 polymer ?
#
loop_
_entity_poly.entity_id
_entity_poly.type
_entity_poly.pdbx_seq_one_letter_code
_entity_poly.pdbx_strand_id
1 'polypeptide(L)'
;MDFEKILIILFVVFGIGMFFIGIADLIKNNPKNYDEMSKKKSELNYLRIQGIIDLTTGFAYALLGISAYTGNFETKYFYVLVLAIALVRKIINMVIKNRLYKIK
;
A
#
# COMPACT_ATOMS: atom_id res chain seq x y z
N MET A 1 -8.82 -22.65 -15.99
CA MET A 1 -7.86 -21.65 -15.49
C MET A 1 -7.28 -22.19 -14.20
N ASP A 2 -5.96 -22.29 -14.10
CA ASP A 2 -5.29 -22.90 -12.96
C ASP A 2 -5.52 -22.07 -11.69
N PHE A 3 -5.67 -22.73 -10.53
CA PHE A 3 -5.92 -22.09 -9.23
C PHE A 3 -4.89 -21.00 -8.91
N GLU A 4 -3.61 -21.21 -9.25
CA GLU A 4 -2.53 -20.25 -9.06
C GLU A 4 -2.76 -18.93 -9.82
N LYS A 5 -3.24 -19.01 -11.07
CA LYS A 5 -3.51 -17.84 -11.91
C LYS A 5 -4.67 -17.02 -11.36
N ILE A 6 -5.70 -17.68 -10.83
CA ILE A 6 -6.80 -17.00 -10.12
C ILE A 6 -6.24 -16.21 -8.94
N LEU A 7 -5.37 -16.84 -8.13
CA LEU A 7 -4.78 -16.19 -6.97
C LEU A 7 -3.93 -14.96 -7.36
N ILE A 8 -3.10 -15.09 -8.40
CA ILE A 8 -2.28 -13.98 -8.91
C ILE A 8 -3.18 -12.81 -9.35
N ILE A 9 -4.24 -13.08 -10.11
CA ILE A 9 -5.19 -12.04 -10.56
C ILE A 9 -5.83 -11.33 -9.35
N LEU A 10 -6.22 -12.06 -8.31
CA LEU A 10 -6.78 -11.47 -7.09
C LEU A 10 -5.78 -10.51 -6.42
N PHE A 11 -4.49 -10.87 -6.37
CA PHE A 11 -3.45 -9.99 -5.84
C PHE A 11 -3.19 -8.77 -6.73
N VAL A 12 -3.29 -8.90 -8.05
CA VAL A 12 -3.21 -7.74 -8.97
C VAL A 12 -4.37 -6.78 -8.71
N VAL A 13 -5.60 -7.29 -8.65
CA VAL A 13 -6.80 -6.48 -8.37
C VAL A 13 -6.68 -5.80 -7.02
N PHE A 14 -6.21 -6.52 -5.99
CA PHE A 14 -5.94 -5.96 -4.68
C PHE A 14 -4.88 -4.85 -4.72
N GLY A 15 -3.78 -5.07 -5.45
CA GLY A 15 -2.71 -4.08 -5.64
C GLY A 15 -3.22 -2.80 -6.30
N ILE A 16 -3.99 -2.94 -7.39
CA ILE A 16 -4.64 -1.82 -8.08
C ILE A 16 -5.58 -1.07 -7.14
N GLY A 17 -6.40 -1.79 -6.36
CA GLY A 17 -7.30 -1.18 -5.37
C GLY A 17 -6.55 -0.33 -4.34
N MET A 18 -5.47 -0.86 -3.76
CA MET A 18 -4.65 -0.09 -2.82
C MET A 18 -3.97 1.12 -3.46
N PHE A 19 -3.53 1.00 -4.71
CA PHE A 19 -2.94 2.11 -5.44
C PHE A 19 -3.92 3.28 -5.54
N PHE A 20 -5.18 3.02 -5.90
CA PHE A 20 -6.22 4.05 -5.97
C PHE A 20 -6.57 4.62 -4.59
N ILE A 21 -6.63 3.79 -3.54
CA ILE A 21 -6.83 4.27 -2.17
C ILE A 21 -5.70 5.23 -1.78
N GLY A 22 -4.44 4.88 -2.05
CA GLY A 22 -3.30 5.73 -1.76
C GLY A 22 -3.35 7.08 -2.50
N ILE A 23 -3.75 7.08 -3.78
CA ILE A 23 -3.98 8.33 -4.53
C ILE A 23 -5.09 9.17 -3.87
N ALA A 24 -6.23 8.56 -3.55
CA ALA A 24 -7.35 9.25 -2.93
C ALA A 24 -6.95 9.88 -1.58
N ASP A 25 -6.20 9.15 -0.75
CA ASP A 25 -5.68 9.66 0.51
C ASP A 25 -4.70 10.81 0.32
N LEU A 26 -3.84 10.77 -0.71
CA LEU A 26 -2.90 11.86 -0.97
C LEU A 26 -3.58 13.13 -1.47
N ILE A 27 -4.60 12.99 -2.32
CA ILE A 27 -5.40 14.12 -2.82
C ILE A 27 -6.22 14.72 -1.69
N LYS A 28 -6.95 13.88 -0.94
CA LYS A 28 -7.80 14.33 0.16
C LYS A 28 -6.99 15.00 1.26
N ASN A 29 -5.83 14.44 1.60
CA ASN A 29 -4.97 14.96 2.64
C ASN A 29 -3.86 15.84 2.04
N ASN A 30 -4.14 16.72 1.08
CA ASN A 30 -3.15 17.66 0.53
C ASN A 30 -3.20 19.02 1.26
N PRO A 31 -2.06 19.67 1.58
CA PRO A 31 -2.03 20.97 2.26
C PRO A 31 -2.82 22.13 1.68
N LYS A 32 -3.09 22.10 0.39
CA LYS A 32 -3.94 23.11 -0.27
C LYS A 32 -5.42 22.92 0.00
N ASN A 33 -5.83 21.75 0.49
CA ASN A 33 -7.22 21.41 0.81
C ASN A 33 -7.51 21.54 2.33
N TYR A 34 -6.62 22.19 3.10
CA TYR A 34 -6.67 22.19 4.56
C TYR A 34 -7.29 23.42 5.20
N ASP A 35 -7.60 24.49 4.46
CA ASP A 35 -8.32 25.63 5.02
C ASP A 35 -9.70 25.21 5.58
N GLU A 36 -10.18 23.99 5.26
CA GLU A 36 -11.45 23.41 5.72
C GLU A 36 -11.31 22.23 6.73
N MET A 37 -10.12 21.76 7.10
CA MET A 37 -9.97 20.49 7.86
C MET A 37 -9.54 20.69 9.32
N SER A 38 -10.42 20.32 10.27
CA SER A 38 -10.23 20.42 11.73
C SER A 38 -9.17 19.50 12.36
N LYS A 39 -8.35 18.82 11.55
CA LYS A 39 -7.40 17.80 12.01
C LYS A 39 -6.08 18.40 12.48
N LYS A 40 -5.49 17.81 13.53
CA LYS A 40 -4.13 18.18 13.96
C LYS A 40 -3.12 17.89 12.83
N LYS A 41 -2.17 18.82 12.63
CA LYS A 41 -1.07 18.72 11.65
C LYS A 41 -0.33 17.37 11.67
N SER A 42 -0.15 16.77 12.85
CA SER A 42 0.49 15.46 13.01
C SER A 42 -0.34 14.31 12.44
N GLU A 43 -1.67 14.37 12.55
CA GLU A 43 -2.60 13.37 12.00
C GLU A 43 -2.67 13.48 10.47
N LEU A 44 -2.63 14.69 9.92
CA LEU A 44 -2.57 14.89 8.48
C LEU A 44 -1.28 14.34 7.87
N ASN A 45 -0.13 14.59 8.51
CA ASN A 45 1.13 14.01 8.10
C ASN A 45 1.11 12.47 8.15
N TYR A 46 0.49 11.89 9.18
CA TYR A 46 0.28 10.44 9.26
C TYR A 46 -0.49 9.90 8.06
N LEU A 47 -1.64 10.49 7.76
CA LEU A 47 -2.51 10.04 6.67
C LEU A 47 -1.82 10.18 5.30
N ARG A 48 -1.01 11.22 5.10
CA ARG A 48 -0.19 11.34 3.88
C ARG A 48 0.85 10.24 3.77
N ILE A 49 1.59 9.96 4.84
CA ILE A 49 2.58 8.87 4.83
C ILE A 49 1.87 7.54 4.59
N GLN A 50 0.72 7.30 5.21
CA GLN A 50 -0.10 6.12 4.97
C GLN A 50 -0.51 6.01 3.49
N GLY A 51 -0.98 7.10 2.88
CA GLY A 51 -1.31 7.14 1.46
C GLY A 51 -0.13 6.82 0.54
N ILE A 52 1.08 7.30 0.86
CA ILE A 52 2.31 6.94 0.11
C ILE A 52 2.62 5.45 0.24
N ILE A 53 2.50 4.89 1.45
CA ILE A 53 2.74 3.46 1.69
C ILE A 53 1.74 2.63 0.89
N ASP A 54 0.47 3.00 0.91
CA ASP A 54 -0.58 2.25 0.22
C ASP A 54 -0.42 2.34 -1.30
N LEU A 55 -0.05 3.52 -1.81
CA LEU A 55 0.29 3.73 -3.23
C LEU A 55 1.47 2.85 -3.67
N THR A 56 2.59 2.91 -2.95
CA THR A 56 3.81 2.16 -3.28
C THR A 56 3.62 0.65 -3.14
N THR A 57 2.92 0.20 -2.09
CA THR A 57 2.59 -1.22 -1.88
C THR A 57 1.66 -1.73 -2.98
N GLY A 58 0.62 -0.94 -3.32
CA GLY A 58 -0.32 -1.29 -4.38
C GLY A 58 0.35 -1.45 -5.74
N PHE A 59 1.22 -0.51 -6.08
CA PHE A 59 2.02 -0.57 -7.30
C PHE A 59 2.94 -1.80 -7.33
N ALA A 60 3.62 -2.12 -6.22
CA ALA A 60 4.48 -3.31 -6.12
C ALA A 60 3.68 -4.61 -6.33
N TYR A 61 2.51 -4.74 -5.72
CA TYR A 61 1.66 -5.92 -5.93
C TYR A 61 1.15 -6.05 -7.37
N ALA A 62 0.75 -4.94 -7.99
CA ALA A 62 0.31 -4.96 -9.39
C ALA A 62 1.44 -5.41 -10.33
N LEU A 63 2.64 -4.83 -10.18
CA LEU A 63 3.81 -5.21 -11.00
C LEU A 63 4.22 -6.66 -10.79
N LEU A 64 4.28 -7.13 -9.54
CA LEU A 64 4.64 -8.51 -9.24
C LEU A 64 3.61 -9.49 -9.77
N GLY A 65 2.32 -9.19 -9.62
CA GLY A 65 1.25 -10.05 -10.10
C GLY A 65 1.19 -10.11 -11.62
N ILE A 66 1.38 -8.98 -12.32
CA ILE A 66 1.50 -8.97 -13.79
C ILE A 66 2.71 -9.80 -14.22
N SER A 67 3.87 -9.61 -13.59
CA SER A 67 5.10 -10.33 -13.92
C SER A 67 4.98 -11.84 -13.72
N ALA A 68 4.30 -12.26 -12.64
CA ALA A 68 4.00 -13.67 -12.39
C ALA A 68 2.98 -14.23 -13.38
N TYR A 69 1.95 -13.45 -13.74
CA TYR A 69 0.94 -13.86 -14.70
C TYR A 69 1.49 -14.06 -16.12
N THR A 70 2.42 -13.21 -16.56
CA THR A 70 3.08 -13.32 -17.87
C THR A 70 4.16 -14.41 -17.93
N GLY A 71 4.46 -15.08 -16.81
CA GLY A 71 5.45 -16.14 -16.76
C GLY A 71 6.91 -15.65 -16.72
N ASN A 72 7.14 -14.36 -16.46
CA ASN A 72 8.51 -13.81 -16.32
C ASN A 72 9.18 -14.23 -15.00
N PHE A 73 8.43 -14.88 -14.11
CA PHE A 73 8.84 -15.16 -12.74
C PHE A 73 8.17 -16.43 -12.20
N GLU A 74 8.87 -17.21 -11.39
CA GLU A 74 8.28 -18.42 -10.79
C GLU A 74 7.23 -18.06 -9.73
N THR A 75 6.07 -18.71 -9.80
CA THR A 75 4.94 -18.50 -8.87
C THR A 75 5.34 -18.62 -7.39
N LYS A 76 6.27 -19.54 -7.07
CA LYS A 76 6.72 -19.74 -5.68
C LYS A 76 7.36 -18.48 -5.08
N TYR A 77 8.14 -17.75 -5.88
CA TYR A 77 8.78 -16.53 -5.41
C TYR A 77 7.79 -15.37 -5.32
N PHE A 78 6.71 -15.39 -6.11
CA PHE A 78 5.66 -14.37 -6.04
C PHE A 78 5.02 -14.37 -4.65
N TYR A 79 4.65 -15.54 -4.12
CA TYR A 79 4.07 -15.64 -2.79
C TYR A 79 5.03 -15.19 -1.68
N VAL A 80 6.32 -15.53 -1.80
CA VAL A 80 7.35 -15.09 -0.85
C VAL A 80 7.49 -13.57 -0.86
N LEU A 81 7.51 -12.94 -2.04
CA LEU A 81 7.60 -11.49 -2.15
C LEU A 81 6.33 -10.79 -1.63
N VAL A 82 5.15 -11.36 -1.89
CA VAL A 82 3.89 -10.84 -1.34
C VAL A 82 3.94 -10.82 0.18
N LEU A 83 4.39 -11.92 0.79
CA LEU A 83 4.55 -12.03 2.24
C LEU A 83 5.58 -11.04 2.78
N ALA A 84 6.72 -10.87 2.11
CA ALA A 84 7.76 -9.93 2.49
C ALA A 84 7.25 -8.47 2.46
N ILE A 85 6.52 -8.09 1.42
CA ILE A 85 5.89 -6.76 1.31
C ILE A 85 4.89 -6.54 2.45
N ALA A 86 4.04 -7.53 2.75
CA ALA A 86 3.08 -7.44 3.85
C ALA A 86 3.78 -7.25 5.21
N LEU A 87 4.87 -7.96 5.46
CA LEU A 87 5.68 -7.82 6.67
C LEU A 87 6.32 -6.43 6.77
N VAL A 88 6.95 -5.94 5.69
CA VAL A 88 7.55 -4.60 5.65
C VAL A 88 6.49 -3.53 5.91
N ARG A 89 5.31 -3.63 5.27
CA ARG A 89 4.20 -2.69 5.52
C ARG A 89 3.76 -2.70 6.98
N LYS A 90 3.67 -3.88 7.60
CA LYS A 90 3.32 -3.99 9.03
C LYS A 90 4.35 -3.30 9.93
N ILE A 91 5.65 -3.51 9.66
CA ILE A 91 6.75 -2.87 10.41
C ILE A 91 6.67 -1.35 10.27
N ILE A 92 6.51 -0.85 9.04
CA ILE A 92 6.40 0.59 8.77
C ILE A 92 5.20 1.18 9.54
N ASN A 93 4.03 0.55 9.48
CA ASN A 93 2.83 1.00 10.21
C ASN A 93 3.08 1.04 11.74
N MET A 94 3.75 0.04 12.30
CA MET A 94 4.12 0.02 13.72
C MET A 94 5.08 1.16 14.08
N VAL A 95 6.12 1.39 13.26
CA VAL A 95 7.11 2.45 13.49
C VAL A 95 6.46 3.82 13.46
N ILE A 96 5.59 4.09 12.47
CA ILE A 96 4.91 5.37 12.34
C ILE A 96 3.95 5.59 13.51
N LYS A 97 3.13 4.59 13.87
CA LYS A 97 2.21 4.69 15.00
C LYS A 97 2.96 4.98 16.30
N ASN A 98 4.06 4.27 16.56
CA ASN A 98 4.86 4.51 17.77
C ASN A 98 5.49 5.90 17.81
N ARG A 99 5.96 6.44 16.68
CA ARG A 99 6.51 7.81 16.63
C ARG A 99 5.45 8.89 16.90
N LEU A 100 4.22 8.68 16.44
CA LEU A 100 3.13 9.65 16.62
C LEU A 100 2.50 9.59 18.00
N TYR A 101 2.41 8.40 18.61
CA TYR A 101 1.83 8.22 19.96
C TYR A 101 2.81 8.57 21.09
N LYS A 102 4.13 8.59 20.86
CA LYS A 102 5.12 9.08 21.83
C LYS A 102 5.12 10.61 22.03
N ILE A 103 4.32 11.36 21.27
CA ILE A 103 4.23 12.83 21.37
C ILE A 103 3.05 13.27 22.28
N LYS A 104 2.54 12.37 23.13
CA LYS A 104 1.58 12.72 24.21
C LYS A 104 2.25 12.63 25.57
#